data_AF-A0A410QDT9-F1
#
_entry.id   AF-A0A410QDT9-F1
#
_cell.length_a   1.000
_cell.length_b   1.000
_cell.length_c   1.000
_cell.angle_alpha   90.00
_cell.angle_beta   90.00
_cell.angle_gamma   90.00
#
_symmetry.space_group_name_H-M   'P 1'
#
loop_
_entity.id
_entity.type
_entity.pdbx_description
1 polymer ?
#
loop_
_entity_poly.entity_id
_entity_poly.type
_entity_poly.pdbx_seq_one_letter_code
_entity_poly.pdbx_strand_id
1 'polypeptide(L)'
;MKRIVNIILSFVLILGLCIPAYAEETKTIDELLAPYQNAIDKVNGELGSNIYIPDKNKEKFYNNVKHMSPSEVENLLRNEYKDITSGKPFITQSEPNSYTKSYAMKNGQKKQDTSPMHVRQDIMQTAPISYNSQMFLNSTVFSATGASGTYIYETINSYGSSWPSDYTGYHFEVDSGSYSLSSNKKNCTVTLRGHPEDAYGSALTLSLTEKVTFSVD
;
A
#
# COMPACT_ATOMS: atom_id res chain seq x y z
N MET A 1 -64.10 -32.23 -24.96
CA MET A 1 -62.66 -31.89 -25.12
C MET A 1 -62.25 -30.57 -24.48
N LYS A 2 -62.92 -29.43 -24.74
CA LYS A 2 -62.56 -28.12 -24.15
C LYS A 2 -62.47 -28.07 -22.61
N ARG A 3 -63.33 -28.82 -21.89
CA ARG A 3 -63.32 -28.88 -20.41
C ARG A 3 -62.13 -29.64 -19.81
N ILE A 4 -61.61 -30.65 -20.52
CA ILE A 4 -60.47 -31.46 -20.07
C ILE A 4 -59.16 -30.69 -20.30
N VAL A 5 -59.07 -29.97 -21.43
CA VAL A 5 -57.92 -29.11 -21.76
C VAL A 5 -57.75 -27.99 -20.72
N ASN A 6 -58.85 -27.37 -20.27
CA ASN A 6 -58.77 -26.31 -19.24
C ASN A 6 -58.29 -26.83 -17.88
N ILE A 7 -58.65 -28.06 -17.48
CA ILE A 7 -58.24 -28.62 -16.18
C ILE A 7 -56.74 -28.95 -16.16
N ILE A 8 -56.22 -29.46 -17.28
CA ILE A 8 -54.79 -29.77 -17.43
C ILE A 8 -53.98 -28.46 -17.42
N LEU A 9 -54.46 -27.42 -18.10
CA LEU A 9 -53.79 -26.12 -18.13
C LEU A 9 -53.72 -25.46 -16.74
N SER A 10 -54.78 -25.59 -15.94
CA SER A 10 -54.80 -25.09 -14.55
C SER A 10 -53.80 -25.82 -13.64
N PHE A 11 -53.63 -27.14 -13.82
CA PHE A 11 -52.69 -27.92 -13.02
C PHE A 11 -51.23 -27.58 -13.34
N VAL A 12 -50.91 -27.32 -14.61
CA VAL A 12 -49.56 -26.89 -15.03
C VAL A 12 -49.23 -25.49 -14.49
N LEU A 13 -50.21 -24.58 -14.41
CA LEU A 13 -50.01 -23.23 -13.89
C LEU A 13 -49.74 -23.22 -12.37
N ILE A 14 -50.40 -24.11 -11.60
CA ILE A 14 -50.22 -24.22 -10.15
C ILE A 14 -48.87 -24.88 -9.81
N LEU A 15 -48.41 -25.83 -10.62
CA LEU A 15 -47.09 -26.46 -10.46
C LEU A 15 -45.92 -25.51 -10.81
N GLY A 16 -46.14 -24.51 -11.68
CA GLY A 16 -45.13 -23.50 -12.02
C GLY A 16 -44.89 -22.42 -10.95
N LEU A 17 -45.79 -22.27 -9.98
CA LEU A 17 -45.70 -21.26 -8.90
C LEU A 17 -45.04 -21.79 -7.62
N CYS A 18 -44.73 -23.09 -7.55
CA CYS A 18 -44.03 -23.72 -6.43
C CYS A 18 -42.55 -23.97 -6.75
N ILE A 19 -41.88 -23.05 -7.42
CA ILE A 19 -40.42 -23.03 -7.42
C ILE A 19 -40.01 -22.37 -6.11
N PRO A 20 -39.44 -23.09 -5.12
CA PRO A 20 -38.81 -22.41 -4.00
C PRO A 20 -37.73 -21.50 -4.59
N ALA A 21 -37.91 -20.19 -4.42
CA ALA A 21 -36.82 -19.24 -4.59
C ALA A 21 -35.79 -19.62 -3.51
N TYR A 22 -34.84 -20.46 -3.86
CA TYR A 22 -33.64 -20.67 -3.07
C TYR A 22 -32.90 -19.34 -3.08
N ALA A 23 -33.15 -18.52 -2.05
CA ALA A 23 -32.25 -17.45 -1.70
C ALA A 23 -30.95 -18.14 -1.29
N GLU A 24 -29.97 -18.15 -2.20
CA GLU A 24 -28.61 -18.53 -1.86
C GLU A 24 -28.15 -17.52 -0.80
N GLU A 25 -27.99 -17.95 0.46
CA GLU A 25 -27.42 -17.11 1.50
C GLU A 25 -26.00 -16.75 1.06
N THR A 26 -25.84 -15.54 0.52
CA THR A 26 -24.53 -14.98 0.21
C THR A 26 -23.78 -14.82 1.52
N LYS A 27 -22.78 -15.69 1.73
CA LYS A 27 -21.91 -15.61 2.89
C LYS A 27 -21.30 -14.23 3.03
N THR A 28 -21.26 -13.73 4.25
CA THR A 28 -20.58 -12.47 4.59
C THR A 28 -19.06 -12.64 4.45
N ILE A 29 -18.34 -11.53 4.28
CA ILE A 29 -16.87 -11.57 4.19
C ILE A 29 -16.23 -12.21 5.43
N ASP A 30 -16.80 -11.98 6.62
CA ASP A 30 -16.30 -12.56 7.86
C ASP A 30 -16.49 -14.09 7.89
N GLU A 31 -17.63 -14.60 7.39
CA GLU A 31 -17.86 -16.05 7.25
C GLU A 31 -16.92 -16.69 6.23
N LEU A 32 -16.55 -15.95 5.17
CA LEU A 32 -15.58 -16.39 4.17
C LEU A 32 -14.14 -16.38 4.72
N LEU A 33 -13.84 -15.47 5.65
CA LEU A 33 -12.53 -15.33 6.28
C LEU A 33 -12.29 -16.26 7.47
N ALA A 34 -13.35 -16.75 8.13
CA ALA A 34 -13.27 -17.63 9.30
C ALA A 34 -12.23 -18.77 9.20
N PRO A 35 -12.13 -19.55 8.09
CA PRO A 35 -11.11 -20.60 8.00
C PRO A 35 -9.68 -20.06 7.96
N TYR A 36 -9.46 -18.87 7.37
CA TYR A 36 -8.15 -18.22 7.35
C TYR A 36 -7.81 -17.55 8.68
N GLN A 37 -8.81 -17.05 9.41
CA GLN A 37 -8.62 -16.53 10.76
C GLN A 37 -8.09 -17.61 11.71
N ASN A 38 -8.61 -18.85 11.61
CA ASN A 38 -8.09 -19.98 12.39
C ASN A 38 -6.60 -20.27 12.07
N ALA A 39 -6.18 -20.11 10.82
CA ALA A 39 -4.79 -20.27 10.43
C ALA A 39 -3.92 -19.16 11.04
N ILE A 40 -4.37 -17.91 11.00
CA ILE A 40 -3.70 -16.76 11.63
C ILE A 40 -3.55 -16.97 13.14
N ASP A 41 -4.63 -17.35 13.82
CA ASP A 41 -4.65 -17.55 15.27
C ASP A 41 -3.67 -18.66 15.70
N LYS A 42 -3.57 -19.73 14.89
CA LYS A 42 -2.59 -20.79 15.11
C LYS A 42 -1.16 -20.30 14.94
N VAL A 43 -0.86 -19.54 13.88
CA VAL A 43 0.47 -18.94 13.68
C VAL A 43 0.83 -18.02 14.84
N ASN A 44 -0.10 -17.17 15.29
CA ASN A 44 0.08 -16.29 16.44
C ASN A 44 0.35 -17.07 17.73
N GLY A 45 -0.44 -18.11 18.01
CA GLY A 45 -0.28 -18.93 19.20
C GLY A 45 1.06 -19.67 19.24
N GLU A 46 1.54 -20.15 18.10
CA GLU A 46 2.80 -20.92 18.04
C GLU A 46 4.05 -20.06 17.96
N LEU A 47 4.01 -18.92 17.25
CA LEU A 47 5.18 -18.07 17.01
C LEU A 47 5.24 -16.84 17.93
N GLY A 48 4.21 -16.62 18.76
CA GLY A 48 4.07 -15.40 19.55
C GLY A 48 3.93 -14.14 18.68
N SER A 49 3.46 -14.30 17.43
CA SER A 49 3.18 -13.19 16.53
C SER A 49 1.84 -12.52 16.85
N ASN A 50 1.61 -11.33 16.29
CA ASN A 50 0.33 -10.59 16.41
C ASN A 50 -0.19 -10.19 15.02
N ILE A 51 -0.26 -11.17 14.11
CA ILE A 51 -0.76 -11.02 12.75
C ILE A 51 -2.29 -10.88 12.80
N TYR A 52 -2.85 -9.97 12.02
CA TYR A 52 -4.30 -9.79 11.89
C TYR A 52 -4.67 -9.29 10.49
N ILE A 53 -5.96 -9.35 10.15
CA ILE A 53 -6.50 -8.74 8.93
C ILE A 53 -7.21 -7.45 9.32
N PRO A 54 -6.71 -6.26 8.93
CA PRO A 54 -7.41 -5.01 9.18
C PRO A 54 -8.80 -5.02 8.52
N ASP A 55 -9.79 -4.39 9.16
CA ASP A 55 -11.17 -4.34 8.62
C ASP A 55 -11.21 -3.76 7.20
N LYS A 56 -10.41 -2.71 6.93
CA LYS A 56 -10.26 -2.09 5.60
C LYS A 56 -9.74 -3.05 4.53
N ASN A 57 -9.08 -4.14 4.92
CA ASN A 57 -8.39 -5.08 4.03
C ASN A 57 -9.09 -6.43 3.90
N LYS A 58 -10.19 -6.68 4.61
CA LYS A 58 -10.88 -7.99 4.61
C LYS A 58 -11.19 -8.51 3.19
N GLU A 59 -11.74 -7.66 2.33
CA GLU A 59 -12.03 -8.02 0.94
C GLU A 59 -10.78 -8.25 0.10
N LYS A 60 -9.74 -7.41 0.27
CA LYS A 60 -8.44 -7.53 -0.40
C LYS A 60 -7.81 -8.87 -0.06
N PHE A 61 -7.72 -9.18 1.24
CA PHE A 61 -7.16 -10.42 1.74
C PHE A 61 -7.90 -11.62 1.18
N TYR A 62 -9.24 -11.67 1.34
CA TYR A 62 -10.02 -12.77 0.82
C TYR A 62 -9.83 -12.97 -0.70
N ASN A 63 -9.88 -11.89 -1.49
CA ASN A 63 -9.71 -12.00 -2.93
C ASN A 63 -8.34 -12.53 -3.36
N ASN A 64 -7.30 -12.23 -2.59
CA ASN A 64 -5.95 -12.70 -2.86
C ASN A 64 -5.73 -14.16 -2.42
N VAL A 65 -6.44 -14.64 -1.38
CA VAL A 65 -6.20 -15.99 -0.81
C VAL A 65 -7.33 -17.00 -1.04
N LYS A 66 -8.48 -16.62 -1.59
CA LYS A 66 -9.65 -17.51 -1.80
C LYS A 66 -9.37 -18.75 -2.66
N HIS A 67 -8.27 -18.73 -3.41
CA HIS A 67 -7.82 -19.85 -4.24
C HIS A 67 -6.86 -20.79 -3.49
N MET A 68 -6.41 -20.40 -2.30
CA MET A 68 -5.53 -21.15 -1.42
C MET A 68 -6.34 -21.83 -0.32
N SER A 69 -5.88 -23.00 0.10
CA SER A 69 -6.34 -23.66 1.31
C SER A 69 -5.86 -22.92 2.57
N PRO A 70 -6.54 -23.07 3.71
CA PRO A 70 -6.08 -22.48 4.98
C PRO A 70 -4.67 -22.92 5.39
N SER A 71 -4.27 -24.15 5.05
CA SER A 71 -2.91 -24.67 5.32
C SER A 71 -1.84 -23.96 4.48
N GLU A 72 -2.17 -23.61 3.23
CA GLU A 72 -1.26 -22.82 2.38
C GLU A 72 -1.08 -21.41 2.91
N VAL A 73 -2.18 -20.76 3.36
CA VAL A 73 -2.11 -19.45 4.02
C VAL A 73 -1.33 -19.52 5.32
N GLU A 74 -1.51 -20.56 6.13
CA GLU A 74 -0.71 -20.79 7.34
C GLU A 74 0.80 -20.83 7.02
N ASN A 75 1.19 -21.62 6.03
CA ASN A 75 2.60 -21.75 5.62
C ASN A 75 3.16 -20.44 5.07
N LEU A 76 2.36 -19.70 4.30
CA LEU A 76 2.72 -18.39 3.77
C LEU A 76 3.05 -17.42 4.92
N LEU A 77 2.14 -17.27 5.88
CA LEU A 77 2.31 -16.35 7.01
C LEU A 77 3.52 -16.72 7.89
N ARG A 78 3.75 -18.03 8.09
CA ARG A 78 4.95 -18.50 8.83
C ARG A 78 6.23 -18.13 8.12
N ASN A 79 6.28 -18.24 6.80
CA ASN A 79 7.48 -17.92 6.03
C ASN A 79 7.76 -16.41 6.06
N GLU A 80 6.74 -15.59 5.88
CA GLU A 80 6.88 -14.13 5.95
C GLU A 80 7.34 -13.66 7.34
N TYR A 81 6.76 -14.23 8.41
CA TYR A 81 7.18 -13.91 9.77
C TYR A 81 8.62 -14.35 10.06
N LYS A 82 9.03 -15.51 9.53
CA LYS A 82 10.43 -15.97 9.62
C LYS A 82 11.38 -15.07 8.86
N ASP A 83 11.00 -14.59 7.68
CA ASP A 83 11.87 -13.71 6.89
C ASP A 83 12.11 -12.36 7.61
N ILE A 84 11.10 -11.82 8.31
CA ILE A 84 11.27 -10.63 9.17
C ILE A 84 12.22 -10.92 10.34
N THR A 85 12.00 -12.03 11.05
CA THR A 85 12.74 -12.35 12.29
C THR A 85 14.16 -12.88 12.04
N SER A 86 14.44 -13.41 10.85
CA SER A 86 15.76 -13.91 10.46
C SER A 86 16.71 -12.83 9.92
N GLY A 87 16.26 -11.57 9.84
CA GLY A 87 17.12 -10.42 9.52
C GLY A 87 17.67 -10.42 8.09
N LYS A 88 17.04 -11.13 7.14
CA LYS A 88 17.43 -11.04 5.73
C LYS A 88 17.19 -9.60 5.23
N PRO A 89 18.19 -8.97 4.60
CA PRO A 89 18.20 -7.52 4.34
C PRO A 89 17.04 -7.12 3.42
N PHE A 90 16.21 -6.16 3.81
CA PHE A 90 16.43 -4.71 3.68
C PHE A 90 16.65 -4.33 2.22
N ILE A 91 15.83 -3.40 1.71
CA ILE A 91 16.15 -2.68 0.47
C ILE A 91 17.50 -1.99 0.69
N THR A 92 18.56 -2.63 0.22
CA THR A 92 19.87 -2.01 0.07
C THR A 92 19.72 -1.00 -1.06
N GLN A 93 19.44 0.25 -0.73
CA GLN A 93 19.55 1.29 -1.74
C GLN A 93 21.04 1.44 -2.09
N SER A 94 21.36 1.34 -3.37
CA SER A 94 22.66 1.75 -3.90
C SER A 94 22.83 3.24 -3.60
N GLU A 95 23.66 3.49 -2.58
CA GLU A 95 24.17 4.77 -2.10
C GLU A 95 23.20 5.70 -1.34
N PRO A 96 23.57 6.15 -0.11
CA PRO A 96 23.00 7.35 0.47
C PRO A 96 23.26 8.51 -0.50
N ASN A 97 22.23 9.31 -0.82
CA ASN A 97 22.27 10.45 -1.75
C ASN A 97 22.03 10.16 -3.25
N SER A 98 21.38 9.04 -3.61
CA SER A 98 20.88 8.86 -4.98
C SER A 98 19.65 9.74 -5.25
N TYR A 99 19.90 11.02 -5.51
CA TYR A 99 18.90 11.93 -6.06
C TYR A 99 18.59 11.47 -7.49
N THR A 100 17.50 10.72 -7.69
CA THR A 100 16.98 10.53 -9.04
C THR A 100 16.34 11.85 -9.46
N LYS A 101 17.15 12.76 -10.04
CA LYS A 101 16.66 13.86 -10.88
C LYS A 101 15.94 13.23 -12.07
N SER A 102 14.65 12.92 -11.92
CA SER A 102 13.82 12.62 -13.08
C SER A 102 13.61 13.94 -13.81
N TYR A 103 14.43 14.21 -14.82
CA TYR A 103 14.13 15.24 -15.81
C TYR A 103 12.84 14.81 -16.49
N ALA A 104 11.70 15.39 -16.08
CA ALA A 104 10.53 15.40 -16.93
C ALA A 104 10.86 16.27 -18.14
N MET A 105 11.53 15.68 -19.13
CA MET A 105 11.73 16.25 -20.45
C MET A 105 10.34 16.42 -21.09
N LYS A 106 9.69 17.56 -20.84
CA LYS A 106 8.69 18.08 -21.77
C LYS A 106 9.45 18.88 -22.83
N ASN A 107 9.68 18.20 -23.95
CA ASN A 107 10.23 18.78 -25.17
C ASN A 107 9.50 20.07 -25.56
N GLY A 108 10.27 21.13 -25.79
CA GLY A 108 9.78 22.39 -26.31
C GLY A 108 10.83 23.49 -26.20
N GLN A 109 11.86 23.45 -27.06
CA GLN A 109 12.74 24.60 -27.25
C GLN A 109 11.90 25.85 -27.55
N LYS A 110 11.86 26.82 -26.63
CA LYS A 110 11.65 28.23 -26.95
C LYS A 110 12.45 29.12 -25.99
N LYS A 111 13.45 29.79 -26.59
CA LYS A 111 14.14 31.01 -26.17
C LYS A 111 14.73 31.04 -24.75
N GLN A 112 16.05 30.92 -24.70
CA GLN A 112 16.89 31.44 -23.62
C GLN A 112 16.74 32.96 -23.58
N ASP A 113 16.00 33.45 -22.58
CA ASP A 113 15.95 34.86 -22.22
C ASP A 113 16.79 35.03 -20.95
N THR A 114 17.89 35.77 -21.06
CA THR A 114 18.82 36.06 -19.97
C THR A 114 18.23 37.14 -19.06
N SER A 115 17.33 36.73 -18.17
CA SER A 115 17.07 37.41 -16.90
C SER A 115 17.80 36.67 -15.78
N PRO A 116 18.09 37.30 -14.61
CA PRO A 116 18.83 36.65 -13.52
C PRO A 116 18.20 35.28 -13.25
N MET A 117 19.03 34.24 -13.38
CA MET A 117 18.59 32.85 -13.56
C MET A 117 17.94 32.30 -12.28
N HIS A 118 16.65 32.58 -12.12
CA HIS A 118 15.83 31.89 -11.15
C HIS A 118 15.53 30.48 -11.69
N VAL A 119 15.95 29.47 -10.96
CA VAL A 119 15.72 28.06 -11.28
C VAL A 119 14.62 27.54 -10.38
N ARG A 120 13.59 26.95 -10.96
CA ARG A 120 12.53 26.21 -10.26
C ARG A 120 12.47 24.79 -10.81
N GLN A 121 12.50 23.78 -9.94
CA GLN A 121 12.56 22.38 -10.33
C GLN A 121 11.69 21.52 -9.43
N ASP A 122 10.99 20.56 -10.02
CA ASP A 122 10.35 19.49 -9.26
C ASP A 122 11.36 18.35 -9.06
N ILE A 123 11.48 17.89 -7.83
CA ILE A 123 12.41 16.81 -7.43
C ILE A 123 11.68 15.75 -6.61
N MET A 124 12.18 14.52 -6.71
CA MET A 124 11.82 13.41 -5.83
C MET A 124 13.07 12.98 -5.08
N GLN A 125 12.96 12.90 -3.76
CA GLN A 125 13.99 12.37 -2.88
C GLN A 125 13.46 11.13 -2.17
N THR A 126 14.31 10.13 -1.94
CA THR A 126 13.93 8.93 -1.22
C THR A 126 14.97 8.55 -0.17
N ALA A 127 14.53 7.83 0.86
CA ALA A 127 15.39 7.27 1.89
C ALA A 127 14.83 5.92 2.38
N PRO A 128 15.67 4.92 2.67
CA PRO A 128 15.20 3.65 3.19
C PRO A 128 14.58 3.82 4.59
N ILE A 129 13.52 3.07 4.85
CA ILE A 129 12.87 2.93 6.16
C ILE A 129 12.66 1.43 6.45
N SER A 130 12.16 1.11 7.65
CA SER A 130 11.91 -0.28 8.06
C SER A 130 10.99 -1.04 7.09
N TYR A 131 11.05 -2.37 7.15
CA TYR A 131 10.19 -3.27 6.37
C TYR A 131 10.26 -3.02 4.86
N ASN A 132 11.45 -3.19 4.27
CA ASN A 132 11.67 -3.16 2.81
C ASN A 132 10.89 -2.04 2.09
N SER A 133 10.98 -0.83 2.65
CA SER A 133 10.25 0.33 2.16
C SER A 133 11.17 1.53 2.06
N GLN A 134 10.79 2.49 1.24
CA GLN A 134 11.45 3.78 1.12
C GLN A 134 10.45 4.90 1.40
N MET A 135 10.84 5.85 2.23
CA MET A 135 10.14 7.12 2.35
C MET A 135 10.47 7.98 1.13
N PHE A 136 9.47 8.62 0.53
CA PHE A 136 9.67 9.59 -0.55
C PHE A 136 9.20 10.99 -0.18
N LEU A 137 9.82 11.99 -0.81
CA LEU A 137 9.44 13.40 -0.76
C LEU A 137 9.43 13.96 -2.19
N ASN A 138 8.24 14.33 -2.68
CA ASN A 138 8.08 15.10 -3.91
C ASN A 138 7.92 16.57 -3.55
N SER A 139 8.75 17.42 -4.14
CA SER A 139 8.76 18.86 -3.82
C SER A 139 9.16 19.70 -5.02
N THR A 140 8.83 20.98 -4.96
CA THR A 140 9.33 22.01 -5.86
C THR A 140 10.40 22.82 -5.13
N VAL A 141 11.59 22.90 -5.70
CA VAL A 141 12.71 23.69 -5.19
C VAL A 141 12.95 24.92 -6.04
N PHE A 142 13.48 25.96 -5.39
CA PHE A 142 13.78 27.24 -6.00
C PHE A 142 15.20 27.70 -5.66
N SER A 143 15.89 28.29 -6.62
CA SER A 143 17.13 29.04 -6.41
C SER A 143 17.10 30.32 -7.24
N ALA A 144 17.49 31.46 -6.65
CA ALA A 144 17.57 32.73 -7.35
C ALA A 144 18.82 32.87 -8.26
N THR A 145 19.81 32.01 -8.06
CA THR A 145 21.10 32.08 -8.78
C THR A 145 21.39 30.82 -9.60
N GLY A 146 20.66 29.72 -9.35
CA GLY A 146 20.93 28.39 -9.90
C GLY A 146 22.20 27.72 -9.34
N ALA A 147 22.95 28.37 -8.44
CA ALA A 147 24.19 27.83 -7.89
C ALA A 147 23.92 26.68 -6.91
N SER A 148 24.82 25.69 -6.89
CA SER A 148 24.77 24.63 -5.87
C SER A 148 24.86 25.22 -4.46
N GLY A 149 24.12 24.65 -3.52
CA GLY A 149 23.98 25.11 -2.14
C GLY A 149 22.99 26.26 -1.97
N THR A 150 22.32 26.73 -3.02
CA THR A 150 21.38 27.88 -2.95
C THR A 150 19.92 27.48 -3.09
N TYR A 151 19.64 26.20 -3.32
CA TYR A 151 18.27 25.72 -3.43
C TYR A 151 17.58 25.75 -2.06
N ILE A 152 16.28 26.02 -2.09
CA ILE A 152 15.37 25.92 -0.97
C ILE A 152 14.10 25.22 -1.43
N TYR A 153 13.42 24.54 -0.51
CA TYR A 153 12.06 24.05 -0.73
C TYR A 153 11.11 25.24 -0.86
N GLU A 154 10.41 25.30 -1.98
CA GLU A 154 9.34 26.26 -2.22
C GLU A 154 8.00 25.65 -1.81
N THR A 155 7.71 24.44 -2.28
CA THR A 155 6.46 23.71 -2.03
C THR A 155 6.74 22.23 -1.77
N ILE A 156 6.06 21.64 -0.80
CA ILE A 156 6.02 20.19 -0.60
C ILE A 156 4.75 19.66 -1.26
N ASN A 157 4.90 18.85 -2.31
CA ASN A 157 3.81 18.39 -3.15
C ASN A 157 3.17 17.11 -2.59
N SER A 158 4.00 16.15 -2.18
CA SER A 158 3.53 14.91 -1.55
C SER A 158 4.68 14.20 -0.83
N TYR A 159 4.35 13.33 0.12
CA TYR A 159 5.30 12.45 0.81
C TYR A 159 4.58 11.16 1.23
N GLY A 160 5.32 10.08 1.46
CA GLY A 160 4.74 8.79 1.83
C GLY A 160 5.80 7.69 1.86
N SER A 161 5.35 6.43 1.90
CA SER A 161 6.20 5.25 1.70
C SER A 161 5.96 4.64 0.33
N SER A 162 6.93 3.88 -0.15
CA SER A 162 6.84 3.06 -1.36
C SER A 162 7.69 1.81 -1.20
N TRP A 163 7.34 0.76 -1.92
CA TRP A 163 8.05 -0.53 -1.94
C TRP A 163 8.03 -1.09 -3.37
N PRO A 164 8.92 -2.04 -3.71
CA PRO A 164 8.93 -2.66 -5.03
C PRO A 164 7.60 -3.33 -5.36
N SER A 165 7.10 -3.14 -6.57
CA SER A 165 5.77 -3.66 -6.98
C SER A 165 5.69 -5.18 -6.99
N ASP A 166 6.83 -5.86 -7.09
CA ASP A 166 6.96 -7.33 -7.05
C ASP A 166 7.27 -7.87 -5.65
N TYR A 167 7.43 -6.99 -4.65
CA TYR A 167 7.68 -7.40 -3.27
C TYR A 167 6.38 -7.82 -2.59
N THR A 168 6.32 -9.06 -2.12
CA THR A 168 5.12 -9.64 -1.50
C THR A 168 5.14 -9.67 0.02
N GLY A 169 6.30 -9.48 0.64
CA GLY A 169 6.45 -9.51 2.09
C GLY A 169 5.97 -8.24 2.79
N TYR A 170 6.21 -8.18 4.10
CA TYR A 170 5.82 -7.03 4.91
C TYR A 170 6.54 -5.75 4.50
N HIS A 171 5.74 -4.73 4.20
CA HIS A 171 6.14 -3.37 3.88
C HIS A 171 5.57 -2.36 4.87
N PHE A 172 6.11 -1.13 4.89
CA PHE A 172 5.60 -0.05 5.72
C PHE A 172 4.37 0.58 5.07
N GLU A 173 3.19 0.24 5.59
CA GLU A 173 1.92 0.88 5.22
C GLU A 173 1.70 2.14 6.08
N VAL A 174 1.38 3.26 5.44
CA VAL A 174 1.25 4.56 6.12
C VAL A 174 -0.16 4.75 6.67
N ASP A 175 -0.25 4.96 7.99
CA ASP A 175 -1.50 5.35 8.65
C ASP A 175 -1.66 6.88 8.70
N SER A 176 -0.56 7.59 8.94
CA SER A 176 -0.55 9.06 8.99
C SER A 176 0.86 9.60 8.77
N GLY A 177 0.95 10.87 8.38
CA GLY A 177 2.25 11.51 8.20
C GLY A 177 2.19 13.02 8.30
N SER A 178 3.33 13.62 8.60
CA SER A 178 3.53 15.06 8.69
C SER A 178 4.89 15.46 8.16
N TYR A 179 5.06 16.75 7.85
CA TYR A 179 6.36 17.31 7.51
C TYR A 179 6.59 18.64 8.21
N SER A 180 7.86 19.02 8.34
CA SER A 180 8.27 20.33 8.84
C SER A 180 9.48 20.84 8.05
N LEU A 181 9.41 22.10 7.60
CA LEU A 181 10.54 22.77 6.97
C LEU A 181 11.41 23.47 8.02
N SER A 182 12.73 23.44 7.81
CA SER A 182 13.65 24.30 8.56
C SER A 182 13.38 25.78 8.26
N SER A 183 13.79 26.68 9.17
CA SER A 183 13.56 28.12 9.01
C SER A 183 14.18 28.71 7.74
N ASN A 184 15.30 28.14 7.28
CA ASN A 184 15.98 28.50 6.03
C ASN A 184 15.45 27.74 4.80
N LYS A 185 14.45 26.87 4.98
CA LYS A 185 13.83 26.03 3.94
C LYS A 185 14.80 25.13 3.17
N LYS A 186 15.99 24.84 3.72
CA LYS A 186 16.96 23.91 3.10
C LYS A 186 16.73 22.46 3.48
N ASN A 187 16.02 22.22 4.58
CA ASN A 187 15.74 20.89 5.09
C ASN A 187 14.23 20.69 5.24
N CYS A 188 13.76 19.52 4.86
CA CYS A 188 12.40 19.06 5.09
C CYS A 188 12.45 17.76 5.88
N THR A 189 11.92 17.78 7.10
CA THR A 189 11.79 16.58 7.92
C THR A 189 10.41 15.99 7.75
N VAL A 190 10.34 14.77 7.24
CA VAL A 190 9.10 13.99 7.10
C VAL A 190 9.04 12.97 8.24
N THR A 191 7.87 12.85 8.88
CA THR A 191 7.58 11.85 9.91
C THR A 191 6.35 11.04 9.49
N LEU A 192 6.52 9.74 9.34
CA LEU A 192 5.45 8.79 9.01
C LEU A 192 5.16 7.90 10.22
N ARG A 193 3.88 7.61 10.45
CA ARG A 193 3.42 6.56 11.36
C ARG A 193 2.69 5.52 10.55
N GLY A 194 2.89 4.27 10.89
CA GLY A 194 2.39 3.15 10.11
C GLY A 194 2.52 1.82 10.82
N HIS A 195 2.30 0.77 10.05
CA HIS A 195 2.45 -0.61 10.49
C HIS A 195 2.97 -1.49 9.35
N PRO A 196 3.53 -2.67 9.66
CA PRO A 196 3.84 -3.66 8.64
C PRO A 196 2.57 -4.27 8.06
N GLU A 197 2.41 -4.23 6.74
CA GLU A 197 1.37 -4.93 5.97
C GLU A 197 2.02 -5.76 4.85
N ASP A 198 1.51 -6.95 4.52
CA ASP A 198 1.96 -7.75 3.38
C ASP A 198 1.17 -7.43 2.09
N ALA A 199 1.58 -7.99 0.95
CA ALA A 199 0.85 -7.78 -0.31
C ALA A 199 -0.58 -8.36 -0.29
N TYR A 200 -0.84 -9.34 0.57
CA TYR A 200 -2.15 -9.97 0.73
C TYR A 200 -3.11 -9.10 1.54
N GLY A 201 -2.62 -8.16 2.33
CA GLY A 201 -3.39 -7.30 3.22
C GLY A 201 -3.44 -7.76 4.67
N SER A 202 -2.61 -8.74 5.06
CA SER A 202 -2.39 -9.08 6.47
C SER A 202 -1.38 -8.12 7.09
N ALA A 203 -1.54 -7.83 8.38
CA ALA A 203 -0.76 -6.81 9.09
C ALA A 203 -0.23 -7.32 10.42
N LEU A 204 0.88 -6.72 10.88
CA LEU A 204 1.38 -6.91 12.24
C LEU A 204 0.80 -5.85 13.17
N THR A 205 0.42 -6.25 14.38
CA THR A 205 0.03 -5.32 15.46
C THR A 205 1.28 -4.63 16.03
N LEU A 206 1.91 -3.80 15.21
CA LEU A 206 3.10 -3.04 15.54
C LEU A 206 2.93 -1.62 14.99
N SER A 207 3.01 -0.63 15.88
CA SER A 207 3.03 0.77 15.46
C SER A 207 4.47 1.23 15.29
N LEU A 208 4.76 1.73 14.09
CA LEU A 208 6.07 2.25 13.71
C LEU A 208 6.01 3.76 13.57
N THR A 209 7.12 4.43 13.88
CA THR A 209 7.33 5.83 13.58
C THR A 209 8.68 5.98 12.90
N GLU A 210 8.66 6.46 11.67
CA GLU A 210 9.85 6.68 10.85
C GLU A 210 10.03 8.17 10.59
N LYS A 211 11.26 8.66 10.70
CA LYS A 211 11.57 10.09 10.58
C LYS A 211 12.83 10.30 9.74
N VAL A 212 12.68 10.99 8.62
CA VAL A 212 13.78 11.30 7.69
C VAL A 212 13.86 12.80 7.48
N THR A 213 15.08 13.33 7.41
CA THR A 213 15.31 14.73 7.01
C THR A 213 15.99 14.76 5.65
N PHE A 214 15.31 15.37 4.68
CA PHE A 214 15.78 15.57 3.32
C PHE A 214 16.38 16.96 3.17
N SER A 215 17.56 17.05 2.57
CA SER A 215 18.23 18.32 2.29
C SER A 215 18.18 18.64 0.80
N VAL A 216 18.08 19.92 0.46
CA VAL A 216 18.26 20.40 -0.91
C VAL A 216 19.56 21.19 -0.99
N ASP A 217 20.47 20.70 -1.82
CA ASP A 217 21.74 21.36 -2.15
C ASP A 217 21.59 22.16 -3.45
#